data_AF-A0A164J7U1-F1
#
_entry.id   AF-A0A164J7U1-F1
#
_cell.length_a   1.000
_cell.length_b   1.000
_cell.length_c   1.000
_cell.angle_alpha   90.00
_cell.angle_beta   90.00
_cell.angle_gamma   90.00
#
_symmetry.space_group_name_H-M   'P 1'
#
loop_
_entity.id
_entity.type
_entity.pdbx_description
1 polymer ?
#
loop_
_entity_poly.entity_id
_entity_poly.type
_entity_poly.pdbx_seq_one_letter_code
_entity_poly.pdbx_strand_id
1 'polypeptide(L)'
;AEEAANLAAAPAPTNITPTINVTTATDSSHLPKFNLPEFDGNVLLWNTFWDVFEIEVHEKTKYSGATKFNFLNSRLSGEAKALLNGLVPSNDNYVVAVDLLKKRFGQPAKIIMAHMRALVALTKPGTDRVSLRKFVDNLESHIRGLDALRKKTESYGDLLVCILLDKLPAELRRNLARQSDAAEWDLDTLR
;
A
#
# COMPACT_ATOMS: atom_id res chain seq x y z
N ALA A 1 32.92 -29.12 -16.55
CA ALA A 1 32.74 -29.29 -15.09
C ALA A 1 33.67 -28.27 -14.45
N GLU A 2 33.25 -27.33 -13.63
CA GLU A 2 32.07 -27.29 -12.76
C GLU A 2 31.73 -25.82 -12.46
N GLU A 3 30.46 -25.50 -12.59
CA GLU A 3 29.84 -24.18 -12.50
C GLU A 3 29.37 -23.99 -11.04
N ALA A 4 30.02 -23.11 -10.29
CA ALA A 4 29.64 -22.79 -8.92
C ALA A 4 28.55 -21.71 -8.91
N ALA A 5 27.35 -22.13 -8.50
CA ALA A 5 26.14 -21.32 -8.43
C ALA A 5 26.23 -20.18 -7.40
N ASN A 6 25.99 -18.97 -7.87
CA ASN A 6 25.81 -17.76 -7.07
C ASN A 6 24.38 -17.74 -6.50
N LEU A 7 24.23 -17.98 -5.19
CA LEU A 7 22.94 -17.98 -4.51
C LEU A 7 22.56 -16.54 -4.13
N ALA A 8 21.70 -15.91 -4.93
CA ALA A 8 21.16 -14.59 -4.67
C ALA A 8 20.26 -14.59 -3.42
N ALA A 9 20.59 -13.74 -2.45
CA ALA A 9 19.81 -13.50 -1.24
C ALA A 9 18.47 -12.81 -1.57
N ALA A 10 17.39 -13.29 -0.94
CA ALA A 10 16.04 -12.73 -1.05
C ALA A 10 15.93 -11.35 -0.34
N PRO A 11 15.12 -10.41 -0.84
CA PRO A 11 14.90 -9.12 -0.17
C PRO A 11 13.97 -9.29 1.04
N ALA A 12 14.31 -8.62 2.14
CA ALA A 12 13.56 -8.61 3.40
C ALA A 12 12.18 -7.94 3.25
N PRO A 13 11.18 -8.30 4.09
CA PRO A 13 9.86 -7.67 4.04
C PRO A 13 9.91 -6.22 4.55
N THR A 14 9.69 -5.27 3.65
CA THR A 14 9.51 -3.84 3.96
C THR A 14 8.21 -3.62 4.71
N ASN A 15 8.32 -3.31 5.99
CA ASN A 15 7.23 -2.88 6.85
C ASN A 15 6.72 -1.52 6.35
N ILE A 16 5.49 -1.46 5.84
CA ILE A 16 4.89 -0.24 5.28
C ILE A 16 4.25 0.56 6.42
N THR A 17 5.08 1.27 7.19
CA THR A 17 4.58 2.28 8.12
C THR A 17 4.83 3.65 7.49
N PRO A 18 3.82 4.52 7.31
CA PRO A 18 4.08 5.89 6.92
C PRO A 18 4.84 6.58 8.06
N THR A 19 6.12 6.87 7.86
CA THR A 19 6.93 7.63 8.80
C THR A 19 6.56 9.11 8.70
N ILE A 20 5.83 9.62 9.68
CA ILE A 20 5.60 11.06 9.84
C ILE A 20 6.71 11.62 10.74
N ASN A 21 7.69 12.30 10.13
CA ASN A 21 8.75 12.99 10.86
C ASN A 21 8.23 14.34 11.38
N VAL A 22 7.89 14.39 12.67
CA VAL A 22 7.51 15.62 13.37
C VAL A 22 8.78 16.34 13.82
N THR A 23 9.08 17.50 13.22
CA THR A 23 10.15 18.40 13.69
C THR A 23 9.51 19.49 14.52
N THR A 24 9.78 19.52 15.82
CA THR A 24 9.21 20.50 16.75
C THR A 24 9.96 21.82 16.65
N ALA A 25 9.34 22.81 16.01
CA ALA A 25 9.65 24.23 16.24
C ALA A 25 8.38 24.90 16.77
N THR A 26 8.49 25.44 17.96
CA THR A 26 7.44 26.14 18.71
C THR A 26 7.10 27.45 18.00
N ASP A 27 5.87 27.56 17.49
CA ASP A 27 5.11 28.81 17.49
C ASP A 27 3.61 28.56 17.37
N SER A 28 2.88 29.34 18.15
CA SER A 28 1.44 29.34 18.40
C SER A 28 0.57 29.32 17.12
N SER A 29 -0.51 28.53 17.18
CA SER A 29 -1.70 28.56 16.30
C SER A 29 -1.54 28.28 14.80
N HIS A 30 -0.57 27.47 14.39
CA HIS A 30 -0.60 26.83 13.08
C HIS A 30 -0.69 25.32 13.26
N LEU A 31 -1.71 24.70 12.65
CA LEU A 31 -1.64 23.26 12.36
C LEU A 31 -0.25 22.96 11.76
N PRO A 32 0.40 21.84 12.14
CA PRO A 32 1.70 21.47 11.58
C PRO A 32 1.61 21.58 10.05
N LYS A 33 2.59 22.27 9.45
CA LYS A 33 2.62 22.55 8.00
C LYS A 33 2.29 21.26 7.26
N PHE A 34 1.16 21.24 6.58
CA PHE A 34 0.68 20.07 5.85
C PHE A 34 1.69 19.73 4.76
N ASN A 35 2.46 18.66 4.97
CA ASN A 35 3.38 18.15 3.97
C ASN A 35 2.63 17.15 3.10
N LEU A 36 2.57 17.43 1.81
CA LEU A 36 2.03 16.47 0.85
C LEU A 36 2.82 15.16 0.94
N PRO A 37 2.14 14.00 0.87
CA PRO A 37 2.79 12.71 0.80
C PRO A 37 3.69 12.64 -0.43
N GLU A 38 4.79 11.89 -0.31
CA GLU A 38 5.64 11.53 -1.45
C GLU A 38 5.16 10.22 -2.07
N PHE A 39 5.42 10.06 -3.37
CA PHE A 39 5.01 8.87 -4.11
C PHE A 39 6.13 8.34 -4.98
N ASP A 40 6.51 7.09 -4.72
CA ASP A 40 7.64 6.40 -5.35
C ASP A 40 7.23 5.47 -6.52
N GLY A 41 5.93 5.22 -6.67
CA GLY A 41 5.36 4.26 -7.62
C GLY A 41 4.67 3.06 -6.97
N ASN A 42 4.68 2.93 -5.64
CA ASN A 42 3.97 1.87 -4.96
C ASN A 42 2.45 2.02 -5.12
N VAL A 43 1.85 1.19 -5.96
CA VAL A 43 0.40 1.20 -6.25
C VAL A 43 -0.50 1.11 -5.01
N LEU A 44 -0.05 0.49 -3.92
CA LEU A 44 -0.81 0.41 -2.67
C LEU A 44 -0.97 1.79 -1.98
N LEU A 45 -0.03 2.70 -2.24
CA LEU A 45 -0.02 4.06 -1.70
C LEU A 45 -0.64 5.08 -2.68
N TRP A 46 -1.06 4.64 -3.87
CA TRP A 46 -1.58 5.53 -4.90
C TRP A 46 -2.78 6.35 -4.42
N ASN A 47 -3.80 5.71 -3.85
CA ASN A 47 -4.99 6.42 -3.40
C ASN A 47 -4.64 7.44 -2.30
N THR A 48 -3.83 7.04 -1.31
CA THR A 48 -3.38 7.94 -0.25
C THR A 48 -2.64 9.17 -0.79
N PHE A 49 -1.80 8.99 -1.81
CA PHE A 49 -1.11 10.10 -2.46
C PHE A 49 -2.06 10.96 -3.29
N TRP A 50 -2.84 10.34 -4.19
CA TRP A 50 -3.64 11.05 -5.17
C TRP A 50 -4.79 11.81 -4.50
N ASP A 51 -5.49 11.23 -3.53
CA ASP A 51 -6.61 11.89 -2.85
C ASP A 51 -6.16 13.19 -2.18
N VAL A 52 -4.98 13.16 -1.55
CA VAL A 52 -4.39 14.35 -0.93
C VAL A 52 -3.91 15.34 -1.98
N PHE A 53 -3.19 14.88 -3.01
CA PHE A 53 -2.66 15.73 -4.07
C PHE A 53 -3.78 16.42 -4.86
N GLU A 54 -4.90 15.72 -5.05
CA GLU A 54 -6.05 16.21 -5.80
C GLU A 54 -6.64 17.45 -5.13
N ILE A 55 -6.98 17.33 -3.84
CA ILE A 55 -7.54 18.41 -3.02
C ILE A 55 -6.54 19.57 -2.87
N GLU A 56 -5.28 19.25 -2.60
CA GLU A 56 -4.29 20.27 -2.22
C GLU A 56 -3.65 21.01 -3.41
N VAL A 57 -3.63 20.41 -4.59
CA VAL A 57 -2.93 20.96 -5.77
C VAL A 57 -3.76 20.88 -7.03
N HIS A 58 -4.34 19.71 -7.36
CA HIS A 58 -5.03 19.50 -8.64
C HIS A 58 -6.26 20.39 -8.79
N GLU A 59 -7.13 20.44 -7.78
CA GLU A 59 -8.39 21.19 -7.79
C GLU A 59 -8.19 22.71 -7.59
N LYS A 60 -7.04 23.13 -7.05
CA LYS A 60 -6.77 24.55 -6.80
C LYS A 60 -6.54 25.31 -8.11
N THR A 61 -7.48 26.18 -8.48
CA THR A 61 -7.46 26.98 -9.71
C THR A 61 -6.42 28.11 -9.71
N LYS A 62 -5.93 28.50 -8.53
CA LYS A 62 -4.91 29.56 -8.35
C LYS A 62 -3.54 29.23 -8.94
N TYR A 63 -3.26 27.97 -9.27
CA TYR A 63 -1.97 27.54 -9.80
C TYR A 63 -2.06 27.20 -11.28
N SER A 64 -1.10 27.68 -12.07
CA SER A 64 -0.94 27.24 -13.46
C SER A 64 -0.55 25.76 -13.52
N GLY A 65 -0.82 25.10 -14.66
CA GLY A 65 -0.43 23.71 -14.87
C GLY A 65 1.08 23.51 -14.79
N ALA A 66 1.89 24.45 -15.28
CA ALA A 66 3.35 24.42 -15.11
C ALA A 66 3.77 24.41 -13.62
N THR A 67 3.14 25.24 -12.79
CA THR A 67 3.39 25.25 -11.35
C THR A 67 2.93 23.95 -10.69
N LYS A 68 1.75 23.44 -11.04
CA LYS A 68 1.26 22.14 -10.55
C LYS A 68 2.17 20.99 -10.97
N PHE A 69 2.74 21.02 -12.18
CA PHE A 69 3.71 20.04 -12.66
C PHE A 69 4.97 20.05 -11.80
N ASN A 70 5.51 21.22 -11.49
CA ASN A 70 6.69 21.33 -10.62
C ASN A 70 6.42 20.78 -9.21
N PHE A 71 5.24 21.06 -8.64
CA PHE A 71 4.82 20.47 -7.38
C PHE A 71 4.61 18.96 -7.45
N LEU A 72 4.02 18.46 -8.53
CA LEU A 72 3.88 17.03 -8.76
C LEU A 72 5.26 16.36 -8.79
N ASN A 73 6.14 16.83 -9.67
CA ASN A 73 7.47 16.24 -9.88
C ASN A 73 8.38 16.32 -8.64
N SER A 74 8.18 17.30 -7.76
CA SER A 74 8.93 17.39 -6.50
C SER A 74 8.46 16.41 -5.42
N ARG A 75 7.22 15.90 -5.53
CA ARG A 75 6.66 14.86 -4.65
C ARG A 75 6.79 13.46 -5.20
N LEU A 76 7.30 13.30 -6.42
CA LEU A 76 7.57 12.01 -7.01
C LEU A 76 9.02 11.57 -6.77
N SER A 77 9.18 10.28 -6.54
CA SER A 77 10.47 9.59 -6.50
C SER A 77 10.37 8.25 -7.27
N GLY A 78 11.46 7.50 -7.36
CA GLY A 78 11.47 6.15 -7.92
C GLY A 78 10.88 6.02 -9.34
N GLU A 79 10.07 4.99 -9.53
CA GLU A 79 9.42 4.67 -10.82
C GLU A 79 8.42 5.76 -11.21
N ALA A 80 7.70 6.35 -10.25
CA ALA A 80 6.73 7.40 -10.53
C ALA A 80 7.39 8.64 -11.11
N LYS A 81 8.56 9.05 -10.59
CA LYS A 81 9.33 10.17 -11.16
C LYS A 81 9.88 9.82 -12.54
N ALA A 82 10.42 8.61 -12.69
CA ALA A 82 10.98 8.15 -13.96
C ALA A 82 9.93 8.15 -15.09
N LEU A 83 8.65 7.89 -14.76
CA LEU A 83 7.54 7.95 -15.73
C LEU A 83 7.36 9.33 -16.37
N LEU A 84 7.74 10.40 -15.68
CA LEU A 84 7.60 11.78 -16.17
C LEU A 84 8.87 12.31 -16.85
N ASN A 85 9.94 11.52 -16.91
CA ASN A 85 11.18 11.94 -17.56
C ASN A 85 10.93 12.31 -19.03
N GLY A 86 11.46 13.45 -19.46
CA GLY A 86 11.28 13.98 -20.81
C GLY A 86 10.10 14.95 -20.97
N LEU A 87 9.22 15.07 -19.98
CA LEU A 87 8.19 16.11 -19.96
C LEU A 87 8.75 17.41 -19.35
N VAL A 88 8.54 18.53 -20.03
CA VAL A 88 8.90 19.86 -19.55
C VAL A 88 7.71 20.45 -18.78
N PRO A 89 7.91 21.17 -17.66
CA PRO A 89 6.82 21.83 -16.96
C PRO A 89 6.06 22.81 -17.87
N SER A 90 4.83 22.45 -18.23
CA SER A 90 3.91 23.28 -19.01
C SER A 90 2.47 22.96 -18.63
N ASN A 91 1.51 23.78 -19.07
CA ASN A 91 0.10 23.53 -18.80
C ASN A 91 -0.39 22.24 -19.49
N ASP A 92 0.02 22.02 -20.74
CA ASP A 92 -0.38 20.85 -21.52
C ASP A 92 0.29 19.58 -20.97
N ASN A 93 1.58 19.65 -20.65
CA ASN A 93 2.32 18.51 -20.13
C ASN A 93 1.88 18.12 -18.71
N TYR A 94 1.27 19.03 -17.94
CA TYR A 94 0.65 18.67 -16.67
C TYR A 94 -0.51 17.70 -16.84
N VAL A 95 -1.38 17.95 -17.82
CA VAL A 95 -2.50 17.05 -18.12
C VAL A 95 -1.98 15.67 -18.54
N VAL A 96 -0.95 15.64 -19.41
CA VAL A 96 -0.29 14.41 -19.84
C VAL A 96 0.34 13.66 -18.66
N ALA A 97 1.04 14.37 -17.77
CA ALA A 97 1.68 13.76 -16.60
C ALA A 97 0.69 13.11 -15.65
N VAL A 98 -0.43 13.80 -15.36
CA VAL A 98 -1.50 13.25 -14.51
C VAL A 98 -2.12 12.01 -15.15
N ASP A 99 -2.39 12.05 -16.45
CA ASP A 99 -2.98 10.90 -17.17
C ASP A 99 -2.03 9.70 -17.16
N LEU A 100 -0.73 9.91 -17.40
CA LEU A 100 0.29 8.86 -17.32
C LEU A 100 0.33 8.20 -15.94
N LEU A 101 0.33 9.00 -14.87
CA LEU A 101 0.34 8.47 -13.49
C LEU A 101 -0.94 7.69 -13.17
N LYS A 102 -2.11 8.25 -13.47
CA LYS A 102 -3.42 7.56 -13.28
C LYS A 102 -3.47 6.27 -14.08
N LYS A 103 -3.00 6.28 -15.33
CA LYS A 103 -2.94 5.09 -16.18
C LYS A 103 -1.93 4.06 -15.67
N ARG A 104 -0.79 4.47 -15.11
CA ARG A 104 0.21 3.50 -14.62
C ARG A 104 -0.19 2.91 -13.27
N PHE A 105 -0.53 3.76 -12.32
CA PHE A 105 -0.66 3.43 -10.89
C PHE A 105 -2.10 3.48 -10.39
N GLY A 106 -2.94 4.35 -10.94
CA GLY A 106 -4.32 4.58 -10.48
C GLY A 106 -5.38 3.65 -11.04
N GLN A 107 -5.01 2.51 -11.62
CA GLN A 107 -5.98 1.53 -12.12
C GLN A 107 -6.54 0.70 -10.94
N PRO A 108 -7.85 0.76 -10.63
CA PRO A 108 -8.42 0.04 -9.49
C PRO A 108 -8.12 -1.46 -9.51
N ALA A 109 -8.18 -2.09 -10.69
CA ALA A 109 -7.86 -3.50 -10.86
C ALA A 109 -6.41 -3.86 -10.47
N LYS A 110 -5.45 -2.97 -10.76
CA LYS A 110 -4.05 -3.19 -10.36
C LYS A 110 -3.86 -3.04 -8.86
N ILE A 111 -4.52 -2.06 -8.25
CA ILE A 111 -4.45 -1.82 -6.80
C ILE A 111 -5.08 -3.01 -6.05
N ILE A 112 -6.26 -3.47 -6.49
CA ILE A 112 -6.91 -4.68 -5.96
C ILE A 112 -5.95 -5.88 -6.05
N MET A 113 -5.36 -6.10 -7.23
CA MET A 113 -4.45 -7.23 -7.44
C MET A 113 -3.17 -7.11 -6.59
N ALA A 114 -2.68 -5.91 -6.33
CA ALA A 114 -1.55 -5.69 -5.44
C ALA A 114 -1.90 -6.05 -3.99
N HIS A 115 -3.09 -5.66 -3.49
CA HIS A 115 -3.58 -6.09 -2.17
C HIS A 115 -3.72 -7.61 -2.10
N MET A 116 -4.32 -8.25 -3.11
CA MET A 116 -4.45 -9.71 -3.16
C MET A 116 -3.09 -10.42 -3.12
N ARG A 117 -2.11 -9.94 -3.91
CA ARG A 117 -0.75 -10.49 -3.89
C ARG A 117 -0.10 -10.31 -2.53
N ALA A 118 -0.27 -9.16 -1.89
CA ALA A 118 0.29 -8.89 -0.57
C ALA A 118 -0.30 -9.82 0.50
N LEU A 119 -1.62 -10.07 0.46
CA LEU A 119 -2.30 -11.05 1.31
C LEU A 119 -1.73 -12.47 1.16
N VAL A 120 -1.58 -12.94 -0.08
CA VAL A 120 -0.98 -14.26 -0.37
C VAL A 120 0.50 -14.31 0.04
N ALA A 121 1.22 -13.20 -0.07
CA ALA A 121 2.63 -13.09 0.28
C ALA A 121 2.90 -12.85 1.78
N LEU A 122 1.87 -12.72 2.62
CA LEU A 122 2.06 -12.50 4.07
C LEU A 122 3.01 -13.54 4.66
N THR A 123 4.02 -13.07 5.40
CA THR A 123 5.00 -13.96 6.04
C THR A 123 4.34 -14.74 7.17
N LYS A 124 4.72 -16.01 7.34
CA LYS A 124 4.25 -16.81 8.48
C LYS A 124 4.65 -16.10 9.79
N PRO A 125 3.72 -15.85 10.71
CA PRO A 125 4.09 -15.26 11.99
C PRO A 125 4.90 -16.25 12.82
N GLY A 126 5.67 -15.72 13.77
CA GLY A 126 6.23 -16.52 14.84
C GLY A 126 5.15 -16.97 15.82
N THR A 127 5.57 -17.62 16.90
CA THR A 127 4.67 -18.03 17.99
C THR A 127 4.52 -16.95 19.07
N ASP A 128 5.32 -15.89 19.01
CA ASP A 128 5.25 -14.78 19.94
C ASP A 128 4.09 -13.82 19.61
N ARG A 129 3.58 -13.14 20.64
CA ARG A 129 2.42 -12.23 20.50
C ARG A 129 2.69 -11.05 19.58
N VAL A 130 3.95 -10.61 19.46
CA VAL A 130 4.30 -9.43 18.66
C VAL A 130 4.24 -9.75 17.19
N SER A 131 4.81 -10.88 16.76
CA SER A 131 4.76 -11.32 15.37
C SER A 131 3.34 -11.65 14.92
N LEU A 132 2.52 -12.25 15.79
CA LEU A 132 1.11 -12.50 15.50
C LEU A 132 0.30 -11.23 15.33
N ARG A 133 0.49 -10.24 16.21
CA ARG A 133 -0.18 -8.94 16.07
C ARG A 133 0.19 -8.27 14.75
N LYS A 134 1.49 -8.25 14.41
CA LYS A 134 1.94 -7.70 13.12
C LYS A 134 1.32 -8.42 11.92
N PHE A 135 1.15 -9.73 12.00
CA PHE A 135 0.51 -10.50 10.94
C PHE A 135 -0.96 -10.11 10.76
N VAL A 136 -1.71 -10.03 11.86
CA VAL A 136 -3.12 -9.59 11.84
C VAL A 136 -3.24 -8.15 11.36
N ASP A 137 -2.41 -7.22 11.85
CA ASP A 137 -2.42 -5.82 11.45
C ASP A 137 -2.19 -5.66 9.93
N ASN A 138 -1.26 -6.43 9.35
CA ASN A 138 -0.99 -6.41 7.91
C ASN A 138 -2.12 -7.04 7.09
N LEU A 139 -2.67 -8.17 7.55
CA LEU A 139 -3.85 -8.81 6.95
C LEU A 139 -5.02 -7.82 6.87
N GLU A 140 -5.36 -7.23 8.01
CA GLU A 140 -6.42 -6.26 8.19
C GLU A 140 -6.21 -4.97 7.37
N SER A 141 -4.96 -4.50 7.26
CA SER A 141 -4.61 -3.35 6.42
C SER A 141 -4.99 -3.60 4.95
N HIS A 142 -4.68 -4.79 4.42
CA HIS A 142 -5.00 -5.11 3.04
C HIS A 142 -6.48 -5.41 2.81
N ILE A 143 -7.18 -6.04 3.77
CA ILE A 143 -8.64 -6.23 3.70
C ILE A 143 -9.34 -4.87 3.65
N ARG A 144 -9.00 -3.92 4.53
CA ARG A 144 -9.55 -2.57 4.50
C ARG A 144 -9.30 -1.85 3.19
N GLY A 145 -8.11 -2.04 2.59
CA GLY A 145 -7.80 -1.49 1.26
C GLY A 145 -8.69 -2.06 0.15
N LEU A 146 -8.99 -3.36 0.21
CA LEU A 146 -9.92 -4.02 -0.71
C LEU A 146 -11.37 -3.53 -0.51
N ASP A 147 -11.80 -3.36 0.73
CA ASP A 147 -13.14 -2.83 1.05
C ASP A 147 -13.31 -1.39 0.55
N ALA A 148 -12.30 -0.54 0.71
CA ALA A 148 -12.29 0.82 0.17
C ALA A 148 -12.44 0.82 -1.38
N LEU A 149 -11.91 -0.21 -2.04
CA LEU A 149 -12.05 -0.44 -3.49
C LEU A 149 -13.33 -1.23 -3.85
N ARG A 150 -14.24 -1.42 -2.89
CA ARG A 150 -15.52 -2.15 -3.02
C ARG A 150 -15.37 -3.61 -3.43
N LYS A 151 -14.20 -4.21 -3.16
CA LYS A 151 -13.96 -5.64 -3.39
C LYS A 151 -14.37 -6.42 -2.14
N LYS A 152 -15.59 -6.95 -2.16
CA LYS A 152 -16.17 -7.71 -1.04
C LYS A 152 -15.40 -8.99 -0.72
N THR A 153 -15.28 -9.27 0.57
CA THR A 153 -14.70 -10.49 1.15
C THR A 153 -15.33 -11.77 0.60
N GLU A 154 -16.64 -11.79 0.35
CA GLU A 154 -17.37 -12.91 -0.28
C GLU A 154 -16.70 -13.43 -1.58
N SER A 155 -15.96 -12.58 -2.29
CA SER A 155 -15.34 -12.94 -3.57
C SER A 155 -13.95 -13.56 -3.47
N TYR A 156 -13.34 -13.58 -2.28
CA TYR A 156 -11.98 -14.10 -2.06
C TYR A 156 -11.75 -14.75 -0.68
N GLY A 157 -12.69 -14.62 0.24
CA GLY A 157 -12.59 -15.00 1.65
C GLY A 157 -12.30 -16.47 1.84
N ASP A 158 -13.07 -17.36 1.20
CA ASP A 158 -12.90 -18.81 1.35
C ASP A 158 -11.49 -19.28 0.98
N LEU A 159 -10.98 -18.80 -0.16
CA LEU A 159 -9.61 -19.11 -0.60
C LEU A 159 -8.58 -18.50 0.34
N LEU A 160 -8.80 -17.27 0.81
CA LEU A 160 -7.89 -16.59 1.71
C LEU A 160 -7.81 -17.31 3.06
N VAL A 161 -8.92 -17.78 3.62
CA VAL A 161 -8.95 -18.58 4.86
C VAL A 161 -8.09 -19.83 4.71
N CYS A 162 -8.22 -20.59 3.61
CA CYS A 162 -7.36 -21.74 3.36
C CYS A 162 -5.87 -21.37 3.40
N ILE A 163 -5.49 -20.28 2.72
CA ILE A 163 -4.10 -19.81 2.67
C ILE A 163 -3.61 -19.34 4.05
N LEU A 164 -4.45 -18.66 4.82
CA LEU A 164 -4.10 -18.16 6.15
C LEU A 164 -3.90 -19.28 7.16
N LEU A 165 -4.76 -20.31 7.15
CA LEU A 165 -4.63 -21.49 8.01
C LEU A 165 -3.28 -22.20 7.81
N ASP A 166 -2.80 -22.27 6.57
CA ASP A 166 -1.50 -22.84 6.23
C ASP A 166 -0.31 -21.96 6.69
N LYS A 167 -0.52 -20.65 6.83
CA LYS A 167 0.48 -19.71 7.34
C LYS A 167 0.57 -19.70 8.86
N LEU A 168 -0.51 -20.01 9.57
CA LEU A 168 -0.54 -20.02 11.03
C LEU A 168 0.31 -21.16 11.64
N PRO A 169 1.03 -20.90 12.74
CA PRO A 169 1.68 -21.93 13.54
C PRO A 169 0.73 -23.06 13.96
N ALA A 170 1.22 -24.30 13.94
CA ALA A 170 0.42 -25.49 14.25
C ALA A 170 -0.22 -25.45 15.66
N GLU A 171 0.41 -24.76 16.61
CA GLU A 171 -0.15 -24.57 17.95
C GLU A 171 -1.36 -23.64 17.96
N LEU A 172 -1.32 -22.55 17.19
CA LEU A 172 -2.46 -21.67 17.03
C LEU A 172 -3.58 -22.33 16.26
N ARG A 173 -3.27 -23.08 15.20
CA ARG A 173 -4.28 -23.84 14.45
C ARG A 173 -5.01 -24.84 15.35
N ARG A 174 -4.29 -25.54 16.24
CA ARG A 174 -4.88 -26.45 17.22
C ARG A 174 -5.71 -25.71 18.27
N ASN A 175 -5.25 -24.56 18.75
CA ASN A 175 -5.99 -23.76 19.72
C ASN A 175 -7.28 -23.19 19.11
N LEU A 176 -7.21 -22.68 17.88
CA LEU A 176 -8.35 -22.22 17.10
C LEU A 176 -9.34 -23.37 16.88
N ALA A 177 -8.90 -24.53 16.41
CA ALA A 177 -9.76 -25.71 16.20
C ALA A 177 -10.40 -26.25 17.49
N ARG A 178 -9.84 -25.93 18.66
CA ARG A 178 -10.44 -26.28 19.97
C ARG A 178 -11.43 -25.23 20.47
N GLN A 179 -11.31 -23.98 20.02
CA GLN A 179 -12.17 -22.87 20.42
C GLN A 179 -13.33 -22.64 19.46
N SER A 180 -13.20 -23.08 18.20
CA SER A 180 -14.26 -23.04 17.21
C SER A 180 -15.12 -24.31 17.29
N ASP A 181 -16.37 -24.16 17.73
CA ASP A 181 -17.45 -25.14 17.50
C ASP A 181 -18.02 -25.05 16.07
N ALA A 182 -17.54 -24.10 15.25
CA ALA A 182 -18.07 -23.83 13.93
C ALA A 182 -17.45 -24.79 12.89
N ALA A 183 -18.32 -25.46 12.13
CA ALA A 183 -17.96 -26.35 11.04
C ALA A 183 -17.37 -25.62 9.81
N GLU A 184 -17.47 -24.29 9.78
CA GLU A 184 -17.10 -23.45 8.64
C GLU A 184 -16.24 -22.27 9.15
N TRP A 185 -15.06 -22.09 8.55
CA TRP A 185 -14.15 -21.00 8.86
C TRP A 185 -14.34 -19.90 7.83
N ASP A 186 -14.77 -18.72 8.26
CA ASP A 186 -14.86 -17.54 7.41
C ASP A 186 -13.76 -16.52 7.77
N LEU A 187 -13.58 -15.50 6.93
CA LEU A 187 -12.54 -14.50 7.18
C LEU A 187 -12.88 -13.61 8.40
N ASP A 188 -14.17 -13.44 8.70
CA ASP A 188 -14.64 -12.60 9.80
C ASP A 188 -14.39 -13.24 11.18
N THR A 189 -14.36 -14.56 11.26
CA THR A 189 -14.03 -15.36 12.45
C THR A 189 -12.53 -15.52 12.66
N LEU A 190 -11.71 -15.35 11.61
CA LEU A 190 -10.26 -15.54 11.67
C LEU A 190 -9.47 -14.25 11.95
N ARG A 191 -10.10 -13.08 11.79
CA ARG A 191 -9.51 -11.77 12.14
C ARG A 191 -9.65 -11.43 13.62
#